data_AF-A0A520MSS8-F1
#
_entry.id   AF-A0A520MSS8-F1
#
_cell.length_a   1.000
_cell.length_b   1.000
_cell.length_c   1.000
_cell.angle_alpha   90.00
_cell.angle_beta   90.00
_cell.angle_gamma   90.00
#
_symmetry.space_group_name_H-M   'P 1'
#
loop_
_entity.id
_entity.type
_entity.pdbx_description
1 polymer ?
#
loop_
_entity_poly.entity_id
_entity_poly.type
_entity_poly.pdbx_seq_one_letter_code
_entity_poly.pdbx_strand_id
1 'polypeptide(L)'
;MSFPITTFFALLAYFISRGVLSSSKQIYIGLSLALILIISFMISSLGLSILALHVSVTSFSIVILIVTFFETTLLERHITKIKKGEIGSNTKSVEREYNEIFVLIGFGLVGIVLSLISGLMVLGELDLELIFKIVFTAFALIIYMLTFLGVKYANLKVRYAVRGTILSFAMVLLAYFGNSIILTNYL
;
A
#
# COMPACT_ATOMS: atom_id res chain seq x y z
N MET A 1 7.35 17.69 7.56
CA MET A 1 7.69 16.29 7.91
C MET A 1 8.05 15.56 6.63
N SER A 2 9.10 14.75 6.62
CA SER A 2 9.50 14.02 5.41
C SER A 2 8.54 12.87 5.10
N PHE A 3 8.44 12.50 3.83
CA PHE A 3 7.62 11.41 3.32
C PHE A 3 7.74 10.08 4.08
N PRO A 4 8.95 9.58 4.43
CA PRO A 4 9.06 8.33 5.18
C PRO A 4 8.48 8.43 6.59
N ILE A 5 8.69 9.58 7.25
CA ILE A 5 8.22 9.81 8.62
C ILE A 5 6.70 9.90 8.66
N THR A 6 6.08 10.62 7.71
CA THR A 6 4.61 10.71 7.65
C THR A 6 3.97 9.36 7.35
N THR A 7 4.55 8.59 6.44
CA THR A 7 4.08 7.24 6.11
C THR A 7 4.19 6.32 7.33
N PHE A 8 5.30 6.40 8.08
CA PHE A 8 5.50 5.62 9.30
C PHE A 8 4.46 5.94 10.39
N PHE A 9 4.21 7.23 10.68
CA PHE A 9 3.19 7.61 11.65
C PHE A 9 1.78 7.21 11.22
N ALA A 10 1.48 7.29 9.92
CA ALA A 10 0.19 6.84 9.39
C ALA A 10 -0.02 5.33 9.56
N LEU A 11 1.04 4.53 9.33
CA LEU A 11 1.04 3.09 9.61
C LEU A 11 0.84 2.81 11.11
N LEU A 12 1.55 3.54 11.97
CA LEU A 12 1.40 3.39 13.42
C LEU A 12 -0.04 3.67 13.86
N ALA A 13 -0.64 4.75 13.35
CA ALA A 13 -2.03 5.10 13.61
C ALA A 13 -3.00 4.00 13.11
N TYR A 14 -2.76 3.45 11.92
CA TYR A 14 -3.52 2.30 11.42
C TYR A 14 -3.46 1.11 12.39
N PHE A 15 -2.25 0.69 12.81
CA PHE A 15 -2.08 -0.49 13.65
C PHE A 15 -2.62 -0.30 15.06
N ILE A 16 -2.48 0.90 15.64
CA ILE A 16 -3.11 1.24 16.93
C ILE A 16 -4.62 1.14 16.80
N SER A 17 -5.21 1.78 15.77
CA SER A 17 -6.65 1.70 15.51
C SER A 17 -7.12 0.26 15.34
N ARG A 18 -6.37 -0.54 14.59
CA ARG A 18 -6.65 -1.97 14.35
C ARG A 18 -6.59 -2.83 15.62
N GLY A 19 -5.68 -2.54 16.54
CA GLY A 19 -5.53 -3.27 17.80
C GLY A 19 -6.58 -2.90 18.85
N VAL A 20 -7.01 -1.63 18.87
CA VAL A 20 -8.02 -1.13 19.81
C VAL A 20 -9.44 -1.50 19.38
N LEU A 21 -9.73 -1.46 18.07
CA LEU A 21 -11.06 -1.75 17.55
C LEU A 21 -11.26 -3.25 17.36
N SER A 22 -12.37 -3.77 17.90
CA SER A 22 -12.82 -5.16 17.66
C SER A 22 -13.88 -5.29 16.56
N SER A 23 -14.11 -4.20 15.81
CA SER A 23 -15.17 -4.12 14.81
C SER A 23 -14.79 -4.83 13.51
N SER A 24 -15.77 -5.43 12.84
CA SER A 24 -15.58 -5.97 11.48
C SER A 24 -15.14 -4.92 10.46
N LYS A 25 -15.36 -3.61 10.73
CA LYS A 25 -14.95 -2.49 9.85
C LYS A 25 -13.62 -1.83 10.23
N GLN A 26 -12.89 -2.38 11.21
CA GLN A 26 -11.62 -1.83 11.72
C GLN A 26 -10.58 -1.45 10.66
N ILE A 27 -10.47 -2.22 9.56
CA ILE A 27 -9.50 -1.96 8.48
C ILE A 27 -9.79 -0.60 7.84
N TYR A 28 -11.05 -0.36 7.47
CA TYR A 28 -11.46 0.88 6.81
C TYR A 28 -11.37 2.09 7.74
N ILE A 29 -11.67 1.90 9.03
CA ILE A 29 -11.51 2.96 10.04
C ILE A 29 -10.03 3.32 10.19
N GLY A 30 -9.15 2.33 10.32
CA GLY A 30 -7.71 2.55 10.41
C GLY A 30 -7.14 3.23 9.16
N LEU A 31 -7.58 2.83 7.96
CA LEU A 31 -7.14 3.45 6.70
C LEU A 31 -7.64 4.89 6.56
N SER A 32 -8.88 5.17 6.98
CA SER A 32 -9.40 6.53 7.01
C SER A 32 -8.58 7.42 7.94
N LEU A 33 -8.24 6.92 9.14
CA LEU A 33 -7.38 7.62 10.08
C LEU A 33 -5.98 7.88 9.49
N ALA A 34 -5.38 6.88 8.85
CA ALA A 34 -4.09 7.02 8.18
C ALA A 34 -4.13 8.08 7.07
N LEU A 35 -5.18 8.11 6.25
CA LEU A 35 -5.37 9.10 5.19
C LEU A 35 -5.50 10.53 5.76
N ILE A 36 -6.34 10.71 6.78
CA ILE A 36 -6.53 12.02 7.43
C ILE A 36 -5.21 12.54 7.99
N LEU A 37 -4.43 11.65 8.62
CA LEU A 37 -3.15 12.00 9.23
C LEU A 37 -2.09 12.38 8.18
N ILE A 38 -2.02 11.63 7.07
CA ILE A 38 -1.15 11.96 5.93
C ILE A 38 -1.51 13.34 5.37
N ILE A 39 -2.79 13.56 5.04
CA ILE A 39 -3.26 14.83 4.45
C ILE A 39 -2.95 16.00 5.40
N SER A 40 -3.26 15.85 6.69
CA SER A 40 -3.03 16.88 7.70
C SER A 40 -1.55 17.26 7.80
N PHE A 41 -0.65 16.28 7.85
CA PHE A 41 0.78 16.54 7.90
C PHE A 41 1.31 17.15 6.60
N MET A 42 0.85 16.68 5.43
CA MET A 42 1.30 17.19 4.15
C MET A 42 0.85 18.64 3.93
N ILE A 43 -0.42 18.96 4.20
CA ILE A 43 -0.94 20.33 4.13
C ILE A 43 -0.19 21.24 5.11
N SER A 44 0.06 20.77 6.34
CA SER A 44 0.80 21.56 7.33
C SER A 44 2.24 21.85 6.91
N SER A 45 2.89 20.94 6.18
CA SER A 45 4.30 21.09 5.78
C SER A 45 4.53 21.77 4.42
N LEU A 46 3.64 21.57 3.45
CA LEU A 46 3.82 21.95 2.05
C LEU A 46 2.65 22.80 1.50
N GLY A 47 1.68 23.13 2.35
CA GLY A 47 0.46 23.84 1.95
C GLY A 47 -0.46 23.03 1.03
N LEU A 48 -1.43 23.71 0.42
CA LEU A 48 -2.29 23.15 -0.62
C LEU A 48 -1.58 23.19 -1.98
N SER A 49 -0.56 22.35 -2.14
CA SER A 49 0.24 22.27 -3.37
C SER A 49 0.09 20.91 -4.07
N ILE A 50 0.40 20.88 -5.38
CA ILE A 50 0.40 19.65 -6.18
C ILE A 50 1.44 18.66 -5.64
N LEU A 51 2.59 19.16 -5.17
CA LEU A 51 3.60 18.36 -4.48
C LEU A 51 3.04 17.71 -3.20
N ALA A 52 2.34 18.48 -2.36
CA ALA A 52 1.69 17.94 -1.16
C ALA A 52 0.69 16.82 -1.49
N LEU A 53 -0.07 16.99 -2.58
CA LEU A 53 -1.01 15.98 -3.07
C LEU A 53 -0.28 14.73 -3.57
N HIS A 54 0.76 14.88 -4.39
CA HIS A 54 1.56 13.76 -4.88
C HIS A 54 2.18 12.95 -3.73
N VAL A 55 2.80 13.62 -2.76
CA VAL A 55 3.42 12.97 -1.60
C VAL A 55 2.35 12.29 -0.74
N SER A 56 1.17 12.91 -0.57
CA SER A 56 0.04 12.31 0.16
C SER A 56 -0.44 11.01 -0.49
N VAL A 57 -0.69 11.04 -1.81
CA VAL A 57 -1.17 9.88 -2.57
C VAL A 57 -0.13 8.75 -2.55
N THR A 58 1.14 9.09 -2.72
CA THR A 58 2.24 8.12 -2.67
C THR A 58 2.35 7.47 -1.29
N SER A 59 2.33 8.28 -0.22
CA SER A 59 2.37 7.79 1.17
C SER A 59 1.21 6.85 1.45
N PHE A 60 0.00 7.23 1.03
CA PHE A 60 -1.19 6.43 1.27
C PHE A 60 -1.20 5.13 0.47
N SER A 61 -0.66 5.13 -0.75
CA SER A 61 -0.49 3.92 -1.56
C SER A 61 0.41 2.90 -0.87
N ILE A 62 1.51 3.36 -0.28
CA ILE A 62 2.42 2.51 0.51
C ILE A 62 1.74 1.97 1.77
N VAL A 63 0.97 2.80 2.47
CA VAL A 63 0.14 2.34 3.61
C VAL A 63 -0.79 1.22 3.18
N ILE A 64 -1.54 1.39 2.09
CA ILE A 64 -2.47 0.36 1.60
C ILE A 64 -1.72 -0.92 1.24
N LEU A 65 -0.57 -0.84 0.56
CA LEU A 65 0.23 -2.02 0.19
C LEU A 65 0.67 -2.82 1.43
N ILE A 66 1.20 -2.15 2.45
CA ILE A 66 1.64 -2.78 3.70
C ILE A 66 0.47 -3.37 4.46
N VAL A 67 -0.65 -2.64 4.55
CA VAL A 67 -1.87 -3.14 5.20
C VAL A 67 -2.43 -4.35 4.47
N THR A 68 -2.45 -4.34 3.13
CA THR A 68 -2.91 -5.47 2.30
C THR A 68 -2.05 -6.70 2.54
N PHE A 69 -0.72 -6.54 2.58
CA PHE A 69 0.19 -7.61 2.93
C PHE A 69 -0.14 -8.19 4.31
N PHE A 70 -0.24 -7.32 5.32
CA PHE A 70 -0.49 -7.74 6.69
C PHE A 70 -1.83 -8.49 6.84
N GLU A 71 -2.93 -7.91 6.37
CA GLU A 71 -4.26 -8.52 6.45
C GLU A 71 -4.32 -9.86 5.73
N THR A 72 -3.58 -10.02 4.63
CA THR A 72 -3.54 -11.32 3.96
C THR A 72 -2.72 -12.36 4.73
N THR A 73 -1.63 -11.98 5.39
CA THR A 73 -0.91 -12.91 6.28
C THR A 73 -1.78 -13.35 7.47
N LEU A 74 -2.65 -12.47 7.97
CA LEU A 74 -3.61 -12.83 9.02
C LEU A 74 -4.65 -13.83 8.51
N LEU A 75 -5.19 -13.61 7.31
CA LEU A 75 -6.12 -14.55 6.70
C LEU A 75 -5.48 -15.94 6.46
N GLU A 76 -4.23 -16.00 6.01
CA GLU A 76 -3.53 -17.26 5.82
C GLU A 76 -3.35 -18.03 7.14
N ARG A 77 -3.01 -17.31 8.22
CA ARG A 77 -2.97 -17.87 9.58
C ARG A 77 -4.34 -18.36 10.03
N HIS A 78 -5.40 -17.58 9.78
CA HIS A 78 -6.77 -17.95 10.10
C HIS A 78 -7.19 -19.24 9.39
N ILE A 79 -6.97 -19.35 8.08
CA ILE A 79 -7.25 -20.57 7.31
C ILE A 79 -6.45 -21.76 7.83
N THR A 80 -5.18 -21.56 8.19
CA THR A 80 -4.33 -22.62 8.74
C THR A 80 -4.85 -23.14 10.08
N LYS A 81 -5.33 -22.25 10.96
CA LYS A 81 -5.96 -22.63 12.23
C LYS A 81 -7.24 -23.45 12.01
N ILE A 82 -8.10 -23.02 11.09
CA ILE A 82 -9.31 -23.78 10.73
C ILE A 82 -8.96 -25.19 10.24
N LYS A 83 -7.95 -25.31 9.37
CA LYS A 83 -7.48 -26.62 8.87
C LYS A 83 -6.92 -27.53 9.97
N LYS A 84 -6.45 -26.97 11.08
CA LYS A 84 -5.99 -27.71 12.27
C LYS A 84 -7.11 -28.02 13.26
N GLY A 85 -8.36 -27.62 12.98
CA GLY A 85 -9.50 -27.78 13.89
C GLY A 85 -9.59 -26.70 14.97
N GLU A 86 -8.74 -25.67 14.94
CA GLU A 86 -8.76 -24.55 15.90
C GLU A 86 -9.77 -23.49 15.44
N ILE A 87 -11.06 -23.74 15.66
CA ILE A 87 -12.14 -22.81 15.33
C ILE A 87 -12.38 -21.90 16.55
N GLY A 88 -11.61 -20.81 16.65
CA GLY A 88 -11.83 -19.77 17.66
C GLY A 88 -12.97 -18.81 17.30
N SER A 89 -13.30 -17.88 18.20
CA SER A 89 -14.31 -16.82 18.00
C SER A 89 -13.79 -15.65 17.15
N ASN A 90 -13.32 -15.94 15.93
CA ASN A 90 -12.88 -14.87 15.02
C ASN A 90 -14.04 -13.91 14.72
N THR A 91 -13.73 -12.62 14.73
CA THR A 91 -14.72 -11.54 14.53
C THR A 91 -15.21 -11.43 13.09
N LYS A 92 -14.57 -12.14 12.15
CA LYS A 92 -14.88 -12.14 10.71
C LYS A 92 -14.87 -13.56 10.17
N SER A 93 -15.70 -13.81 9.16
CA SER A 93 -15.61 -15.04 8.36
C SER A 93 -14.46 -14.96 7.37
N VAL A 94 -13.95 -16.13 6.96
CA VAL A 94 -12.92 -16.27 5.92
C VAL A 94 -13.32 -15.58 4.62
N GLU A 95 -14.58 -15.74 4.19
CA GLU A 95 -15.10 -15.10 2.98
C GLU A 95 -15.08 -13.57 3.08
N ARG A 96 -15.43 -13.02 4.25
CA ARG A 96 -15.40 -11.58 4.47
C ARG A 96 -13.97 -11.03 4.43
N GLU A 97 -13.03 -11.68 5.10
CA GLU A 97 -11.62 -11.31 5.05
C GLU A 97 -11.08 -11.35 3.61
N TYR A 98 -11.46 -12.37 2.83
CA TYR A 98 -11.13 -12.43 1.40
C TYR A 98 -11.68 -11.25 0.60
N ASN A 99 -12.95 -10.91 0.79
CA ASN A 99 -13.58 -9.78 0.09
C ASN A 99 -12.92 -8.45 0.47
N GLU A 100 -12.62 -8.24 1.75
CA GLU A 100 -11.91 -7.05 2.22
C GLU A 100 -10.51 -6.93 1.60
N ILE A 101 -9.75 -8.03 1.52
CA ILE A 101 -8.45 -8.03 0.83
C ILE A 101 -8.60 -7.71 -0.66
N PHE A 102 -9.61 -8.25 -1.34
CA PHE A 102 -9.85 -7.93 -2.74
C PHE A 102 -10.13 -6.44 -2.95
N VAL A 103 -10.92 -5.82 -2.07
CA VAL A 103 -11.18 -4.37 -2.08
C VAL A 103 -9.89 -3.59 -1.81
N LEU A 104 -9.06 -4.02 -0.85
CA LEU A 104 -7.76 -3.39 -0.57
C LEU A 104 -6.82 -3.43 -1.78
N ILE A 105 -6.77 -4.55 -2.50
CA ILE A 105 -6.03 -4.65 -3.76
C ILE A 105 -6.58 -3.64 -4.78
N GLY A 106 -7.90 -3.52 -4.90
CA GLY A 106 -8.50 -2.49 -5.75
C GLY A 106 -8.04 -1.07 -5.41
N PHE A 107 -8.08 -0.71 -4.12
CA PHE A 107 -7.63 0.61 -3.65
C PHE A 107 -6.13 0.83 -3.84
N GLY A 108 -5.31 -0.20 -3.63
CA GLY A 108 -3.87 -0.12 -3.87
C GLY A 108 -3.54 0.18 -5.33
N LEU A 109 -4.30 -0.41 -6.28
CA LEU A 109 -4.10 -0.19 -7.71
C LEU A 109 -4.44 1.27 -8.07
N VAL A 110 -5.57 1.76 -7.58
CA VAL A 110 -5.98 3.16 -7.75
C VAL A 110 -4.91 4.09 -7.16
N GLY A 111 -4.39 3.78 -5.98
CA GLY A 111 -3.31 4.55 -5.34
C GLY A 111 -2.06 4.65 -6.21
N ILE A 112 -1.55 3.53 -6.73
CA ILE A 112 -0.36 3.51 -7.59
C ILE A 112 -0.59 4.30 -8.88
N VAL A 113 -1.76 4.14 -9.52
CA VAL A 113 -2.12 4.92 -10.71
C VAL A 113 -2.13 6.42 -10.41
N LEU A 114 -2.77 6.84 -9.32
CA LEU A 114 -2.80 8.24 -8.90
C LEU A 114 -1.41 8.76 -8.53
N SER A 115 -0.56 7.94 -7.90
CA SER A 115 0.82 8.30 -7.56
C SER A 115 1.64 8.53 -8.83
N LEU A 116 1.50 7.68 -9.84
CA LEU A 116 2.17 7.86 -11.13
C LEU A 116 1.70 9.12 -11.87
N ILE A 117 0.38 9.30 -11.99
CA ILE A 117 -0.20 10.49 -12.67
C ILE A 117 0.22 11.77 -11.94
N SER A 118 0.08 11.83 -10.62
CA SER A 118 0.48 13.00 -9.84
C SER A 118 1.99 13.23 -9.87
N GLY A 119 2.80 12.16 -9.95
CA GLY A 119 4.25 12.28 -10.07
C GLY A 119 4.67 12.94 -11.39
N LEU A 120 3.97 12.61 -12.49
CA LEU A 120 4.16 13.27 -13.78
C LEU A 120 3.79 14.77 -13.73
N MET A 121 2.84 15.17 -12.89
CA MET A 121 2.46 16.57 -12.72
C MET A 121 3.46 17.40 -11.90
N VAL A 122 4.34 16.74 -11.15
CA VAL A 122 5.37 17.36 -10.28
C VAL A 122 6.77 17.16 -10.87
N LEU A 123 6.87 16.79 -12.16
CA LEU A 123 8.14 16.66 -12.86
C LEU A 123 8.91 17.98 -12.84
N GLY A 124 10.14 17.91 -12.36
CA GLY A 124 11.16 18.95 -12.56
C GLY A 124 12.07 18.57 -13.73
N GLU A 125 13.35 18.91 -13.61
CA GLU A 125 14.38 18.46 -14.55
C GLU A 125 14.52 16.93 -14.50
N LEU A 126 14.67 16.31 -15.68
CA LEU A 126 14.84 14.86 -15.80
C LEU A 126 16.27 14.47 -15.43
N ASP A 127 16.46 14.05 -14.19
CA ASP A 127 17.68 13.42 -13.72
C ASP A 127 17.55 11.88 -13.66
N LEU A 128 18.68 11.20 -13.46
CA LEU A 128 18.70 9.74 -13.36
C LEU A 128 17.83 9.23 -12.20
N GLU A 129 17.77 9.97 -11.09
CA GLU A 129 16.92 9.66 -9.94
C GLU A 129 15.44 9.56 -10.32
N LEU A 130 14.94 10.56 -11.05
CA LEU A 130 13.55 10.62 -11.47
C LEU A 130 13.24 9.55 -12.52
N ILE A 131 14.18 9.27 -13.43
CA ILE A 131 14.05 8.17 -14.40
C ILE A 131 13.87 6.83 -13.67
N PHE A 132 14.72 6.53 -12.68
CA PHE A 132 14.59 5.30 -11.91
C PHE A 132 13.26 5.22 -11.16
N LYS A 133 12.80 6.32 -10.53
CA LYS A 133 11.49 6.38 -9.86
C LYS A 133 10.35 6.03 -10.80
N ILE A 134 10.34 6.61 -12.00
CA ILE A 134 9.30 6.35 -13.00
C ILE A 134 9.32 4.88 -13.43
N VAL A 135 10.51 4.34 -13.76
CA VAL A 135 10.66 2.97 -14.24
C VAL A 135 10.19 1.96 -13.19
N PHE A 136 10.67 2.06 -11.95
CA PHE A 136 10.29 1.14 -10.88
C PHE A 136 8.80 1.26 -10.51
N THR A 137 8.24 2.46 -10.52
CA THR A 137 6.80 2.67 -10.26
C THR A 137 5.93 2.11 -11.40
N ALA A 138 6.38 2.21 -12.65
CA ALA A 138 5.71 1.60 -13.80
C ALA A 138 5.75 0.06 -13.72
N PHE A 139 6.88 -0.54 -13.34
CA PHE A 139 6.96 -1.98 -13.08
C PHE A 139 6.02 -2.41 -11.96
N ALA A 140 5.99 -1.66 -10.85
CA ALA A 140 5.04 -1.90 -9.76
C ALA A 140 3.61 -1.93 -10.28
N LEU A 141 3.22 -0.92 -11.07
CA LEU A 141 1.89 -0.82 -11.67
C LEU A 141 1.55 -2.04 -12.54
N ILE A 142 2.46 -2.46 -13.42
CA ILE A 142 2.25 -3.63 -14.30
C ILE A 142 2.02 -4.89 -13.47
N ILE A 143 2.90 -5.16 -12.49
CA ILE A 143 2.79 -6.32 -11.61
C ILE A 143 1.46 -6.30 -10.87
N TYR A 144 1.08 -5.14 -10.33
CA TYR A 144 -0.14 -4.99 -9.54
C TYR A 144 -1.40 -5.11 -10.40
N MET A 145 -1.38 -4.58 -11.62
CA MET A 145 -2.46 -4.74 -12.59
C MET A 145 -2.65 -6.21 -12.98
N LEU A 146 -1.57 -6.92 -13.32
CA LEU A 146 -1.62 -8.35 -13.63
C LEU A 146 -2.14 -9.16 -12.45
N THR A 147 -1.74 -8.79 -11.24
CA THR A 147 -2.23 -9.40 -9.99
C THR A 147 -3.74 -9.22 -9.84
N PHE A 148 -4.24 -8.00 -10.00
CA PHE A 148 -5.66 -7.69 -9.91
C PHE A 148 -6.48 -8.42 -10.99
N LEU A 149 -6.02 -8.40 -12.25
CA LEU A 149 -6.67 -9.12 -13.36
C LEU A 149 -6.67 -10.63 -13.12
N GLY A 150 -5.56 -11.18 -12.64
CA GLY A 150 -5.43 -12.61 -12.36
C GLY A 150 -6.38 -13.08 -11.26
N VAL A 151 -6.58 -12.29 -10.21
CA VAL A 151 -7.58 -12.61 -9.18
C VAL A 151 -9.01 -12.46 -9.70
N LYS A 152 -9.30 -11.34 -10.39
CA LYS A 152 -10.67 -11.00 -10.81
C LYS A 152 -11.20 -11.87 -11.96
N TYR A 153 -10.37 -12.16 -12.96
CA TYR A 153 -10.81 -12.80 -14.20
C TYR A 153 -10.25 -14.22 -14.40
N ALA A 154 -9.06 -14.52 -13.87
CA ALA A 154 -8.43 -15.84 -14.02
C ALA A 154 -8.64 -16.75 -12.80
N ASN A 155 -9.46 -16.34 -11.82
CA ASN A 155 -9.73 -17.06 -10.57
C ASN A 155 -8.44 -17.54 -9.86
N LEU A 156 -7.36 -16.75 -9.96
CA LEU A 156 -6.13 -17.07 -9.24
C LEU A 156 -6.41 -17.11 -7.75
N LYS A 157 -5.90 -18.15 -7.09
CA LYS A 157 -5.94 -18.22 -5.62
C LYS A 157 -5.32 -16.96 -5.04
N VAL A 158 -5.97 -16.35 -4.06
CA VAL A 158 -5.54 -15.10 -3.42
C VAL A 158 -4.10 -15.16 -2.91
N ARG A 159 -3.56 -16.34 -2.59
CA ARG A 159 -2.12 -16.53 -2.27
C ARG A 159 -1.17 -15.99 -3.36
N TYR A 160 -1.57 -16.03 -4.63
CA TYR A 160 -0.79 -15.46 -5.73
C TYR A 160 -0.94 -13.95 -5.79
N ALA A 161 -2.10 -13.43 -5.39
CA ALA A 161 -2.32 -12.00 -5.25
C ALA A 161 -1.36 -11.38 -4.25
N VAL A 162 -1.15 -12.05 -3.12
CA VAL A 162 -0.19 -11.64 -2.08
C VAL A 162 1.22 -11.53 -2.61
N ARG A 163 1.67 -12.53 -3.38
CA ARG A 163 3.03 -12.53 -3.93
C ARG A 163 3.22 -11.37 -4.91
N GLY A 164 2.20 -11.10 -5.73
CA GLY A 164 2.19 -9.96 -6.64
C GLY A 164 2.15 -8.61 -5.93
N THR A 165 1.36 -8.48 -4.86
CA THR A 165 1.30 -7.23 -4.07
C THR A 165 2.60 -6.95 -3.32
N ILE A 166 3.26 -7.98 -2.77
CA ILE A 166 4.60 -7.86 -2.16
C ILE A 166 5.62 -7.42 -3.20
N LEU A 167 5.61 -8.04 -4.38
CA LEU A 167 6.57 -7.71 -5.43
C LEU A 167 6.38 -6.26 -5.91
N SER A 168 5.14 -5.83 -6.11
CA SER A 168 4.82 -4.43 -6.43
C SER A 168 5.27 -3.47 -5.33
N PHE A 169 5.05 -3.82 -4.06
CA PHE A 169 5.52 -3.02 -2.94
C PHE A 169 7.04 -2.89 -2.91
N ALA A 170 7.77 -3.98 -3.15
CA ALA A 170 9.23 -3.96 -3.25
C ALA A 170 9.71 -3.03 -4.38
N MET A 171 9.03 -3.03 -5.52
CA MET A 171 9.35 -2.12 -6.64
C MET A 171 9.11 -0.65 -6.26
N VAL A 172 8.01 -0.34 -5.55
CA VAL A 172 7.77 1.03 -5.05
C VAL A 172 8.85 1.44 -4.03
N LEU A 173 9.24 0.55 -3.11
CA LEU A 173 10.34 0.85 -2.18
C LEU A 173 11.66 1.10 -2.92
N LEU A 174 11.97 0.32 -3.95
CA LEU A 174 13.16 0.54 -4.78
C LEU A 174 13.12 1.89 -5.49
N ALA A 175 11.94 2.33 -5.97
CA ALA A 175 11.78 3.65 -6.57
C ALA A 175 12.19 4.78 -5.61
N TYR A 176 11.72 4.73 -4.35
CA TYR A 176 11.93 5.84 -3.40
C TYR A 176 13.19 5.72 -2.54
N PHE A 177 13.66 4.50 -2.24
CA PHE A 177 14.84 4.26 -1.39
C PHE A 177 16.02 3.64 -2.14
N GLY A 178 15.77 2.84 -3.18
CA GLY A 178 16.85 2.21 -3.95
C GLY A 178 17.77 3.22 -4.63
N ASN A 179 17.20 4.38 -5.01
CA ASN A 179 17.96 5.45 -5.63
C ASN A 179 19.05 6.03 -4.71
N SER A 180 18.79 6.24 -3.42
CA SER A 180 19.79 6.80 -2.50
C SER A 180 20.93 5.82 -2.15
N ILE A 181 20.79 4.53 -2.46
CA ILE A 181 21.85 3.54 -2.22
C ILE A 181 22.69 3.32 -3.48
N ILE A 182 22.05 3.29 -4.66
CA ILE A 182 22.73 3.00 -5.92
C ILE A 182 23.45 4.25 -6.44
N LEU A 183 22.79 5.41 -6.45
CA LEU A 183 23.38 6.64 -7.00
C LEU A 183 24.53 7.15 -6.13
N THR A 184 24.36 7.14 -4.81
CA THR A 184 25.35 7.71 -3.87
C THR A 184 26.63 6.88 -3.70
N ASN A 185 26.62 5.60 -4.09
CA ASN A 185 27.77 4.70 -3.94
C ASN A 185 28.48 4.37 -5.26
N TYR A 186 27.85 4.56 -6.41
CA TYR A 186 28.35 4.10 -7.71
C TYR A 186 28.39 5.17 -8.81
N LEU A 187 27.99 6.41 -8.50
CA LEU A 187 28.11 7.61 -9.34
C LEU A 187 28.68 8.76 -8.49
#